data_AF-A0A8H5CTB8-F1
#
_entry.id   AF-A0A8H5CTB8-F1
#
_cell.length_a   1.000
_cell.length_b   1.000
_cell.length_c   1.000
_cell.angle_alpha   90.00
_cell.angle_beta   90.00
_cell.angle_gamma   90.00
#
_symmetry.space_group_name_H-M   'P 1'
#
loop_
_entity.id
_entity.type
_entity.pdbx_description
1 polymer ?
#
loop_
_entity_poly.entity_id
_entity_poly.type
_entity_poly.pdbx_seq_one_letter_code
_entity_poly.pdbx_strand_id
1 'polypeptide(L)'
;MTSTLRYPPTLSFDSLSRADAAARFGFTSSASQNPFPTVLVSLSGPIAPTLSQEKLNKSTLQVLVRPLSNVPGTQEKYLANIFSSVLECSILGTANPRTLIQVVAQVLVPQGRYTGVGAGTVGRDKVLASVINASTLTMLNASSIPMRGVVCAVVVGRKQKSGPTSSSSKYIVDPTDEESNSLDASGCFAFLFSDVLGKKTTGAAGSTCLWTSWHCYEGGIDETELEEVKGVGLEGAKEIWGYIVVGTHVPPVGSILYFTFMSTILSYLQFAFTVVLTKDSSFSNRLTSS
;
A
#
# COMPACT_ATOMS: atom_id res chain seq x y z
N MET A 1 17.27 -18.90 2.62
CA MET A 1 15.93 -18.33 2.50
C MET A 1 16.07 -16.83 2.26
N THR A 2 16.02 -16.38 1.01
CA THR A 2 15.93 -14.96 0.65
C THR A 2 14.49 -14.70 0.23
N SER A 3 13.59 -14.74 1.21
CA SER A 3 12.14 -14.52 1.09
C SER A 3 11.74 -13.07 1.39
N THR A 4 12.73 -12.20 1.58
CA THR A 4 12.56 -10.77 1.85
C THR A 4 12.45 -9.99 0.55
N LEU A 5 11.74 -8.86 0.57
CA LEU A 5 11.77 -7.89 -0.52
C LEU A 5 13.21 -7.44 -0.72
N ARG A 6 13.70 -7.53 -1.95
CA ARG A 6 15.07 -7.13 -2.27
C ARG A 6 15.23 -5.63 -2.37
N TYR A 7 14.13 -4.94 -2.70
CA TYR A 7 14.10 -3.52 -2.89
C TYR A 7 12.90 -2.91 -2.16
N PRO A 8 13.07 -1.70 -1.58
CA PRO A 8 11.96 -1.03 -0.93
C PRO A 8 10.90 -0.60 -1.96
N PRO A 9 9.61 -0.83 -1.69
CA PRO A 9 8.54 -0.29 -2.54
C PRO A 9 8.48 1.23 -2.39
N THR A 10 8.07 1.91 -3.47
CA THR A 10 7.85 3.36 -3.44
C THR A 10 6.41 3.63 -3.11
N LEU A 11 6.18 4.34 -2.01
CA LEU A 11 4.85 4.77 -1.57
C LEU A 11 4.85 6.29 -1.37
N SER A 12 3.80 6.96 -1.83
CA SER A 12 3.62 8.39 -1.63
C SER A 12 2.14 8.72 -1.50
N PHE A 13 1.77 9.47 -0.48
CA PHE A 13 0.45 10.09 -0.39
C PHE A 13 0.39 11.28 -1.33
N ASP A 14 -0.71 11.41 -2.05
CA ASP A 14 -0.93 12.49 -3.02
C ASP A 14 -2.23 13.23 -2.67
N SER A 15 -2.35 14.47 -3.10
CA SER A 15 -3.53 15.29 -2.89
C SER A 15 -4.09 15.78 -4.23
N LEU A 16 -5.05 15.02 -4.76
CA LEU A 16 -5.79 15.43 -5.94
C LEU A 16 -6.90 16.39 -5.54
N SER A 17 -6.98 17.55 -6.17
CA SER A 17 -7.92 18.64 -5.83
C SER A 17 -9.41 18.28 -5.85
N ARG A 18 -9.79 17.17 -6.50
CA ARG A 18 -11.18 16.72 -6.65
C ARG A 18 -11.42 15.30 -6.10
N ALA A 19 -10.43 14.70 -5.48
CA ALA A 19 -10.57 13.41 -4.82
C ALA A 19 -10.41 13.62 -3.31
N ASP A 20 -11.10 12.81 -2.51
CA ASP A 20 -11.01 12.90 -1.04
C ASP A 20 -9.63 12.41 -0.57
N ALA A 21 -9.10 11.40 -1.26
CA ALA A 21 -7.75 10.92 -1.04
C ALA A 21 -7.12 10.43 -2.35
N ALA A 22 -5.79 10.51 -2.42
CA ALA A 22 -5.02 9.86 -3.45
C ALA A 22 -3.73 9.26 -2.86
N ALA A 23 -3.24 8.21 -3.50
CA ALA A 23 -1.95 7.65 -3.19
C ALA A 23 -1.33 7.00 -4.42
N ARG A 24 0.00 6.95 -4.42
CA ARG A 24 0.79 6.27 -5.45
C ARG A 24 1.58 5.16 -4.80
N PHE A 25 1.65 4.04 -5.52
CA PHE A 25 2.43 2.89 -5.12
C PHE A 25 3.12 2.31 -6.34
N GLY A 26 4.37 1.87 -6.16
CA GLY A 26 5.09 1.12 -7.17
C GLY A 26 6.05 0.13 -6.55
N PHE A 27 6.09 -1.06 -7.15
CA PHE A 27 7.24 -1.94 -7.03
C PHE A 27 8.36 -1.40 -7.93
N THR A 28 9.60 -1.48 -7.46
CA THR A 28 10.72 -1.03 -8.29
C THR A 28 10.96 -2.04 -9.42
N SER A 29 11.15 -1.56 -10.64
CA SER A 29 11.20 -2.42 -11.83
C SER A 29 12.62 -2.69 -12.36
N SER A 30 13.65 -1.96 -11.88
CA SER A 30 15.05 -2.17 -12.24
C SER A 30 15.99 -1.43 -11.27
N ALA A 31 17.28 -1.74 -11.29
CA ALA A 31 18.35 -1.02 -10.58
C ALA A 31 18.50 0.47 -11.00
N SER A 32 17.68 0.94 -11.94
CA SER A 32 17.60 2.36 -12.34
C SER A 32 17.06 3.20 -11.18
N GLN A 33 17.86 4.16 -10.74
CA GLN A 33 17.69 5.03 -9.57
C GLN A 33 16.48 5.99 -9.62
N ASN A 34 15.48 5.74 -10.46
CA ASN A 34 14.27 6.56 -10.53
C ASN A 34 13.04 5.77 -10.06
N PRO A 35 12.68 5.88 -8.78
CA PRO A 35 11.49 5.26 -8.21
C PRO A 35 10.23 6.01 -8.68
N PHE A 36 9.82 5.80 -9.93
CA PHE A 36 8.51 6.28 -10.39
C PHE A 36 7.43 5.27 -9.98
N PRO A 37 6.36 5.71 -9.30
CA PRO A 37 5.31 4.79 -8.87
C PRO A 37 4.54 4.22 -10.06
N THR A 38 4.27 2.92 -10.02
CA THR A 38 3.62 2.17 -11.09
C THR A 38 2.16 2.58 -11.28
N VAL A 39 1.48 2.92 -10.18
CA VAL A 39 0.02 3.16 -10.15
C VAL A 39 -0.30 4.37 -9.28
N LEU A 40 -1.25 5.18 -9.73
CA LEU A 40 -1.93 6.22 -8.96
C LEU A 40 -3.37 5.77 -8.69
N VAL A 41 -3.80 5.81 -7.44
CA VAL A 41 -5.19 5.55 -7.07
C VAL A 41 -5.79 6.82 -6.48
N SER A 42 -7.00 7.13 -6.91
CA SER A 42 -7.83 8.20 -6.35
C SER A 42 -9.10 7.61 -5.76
N LEU A 43 -9.52 8.15 -4.64
CA LEU A 43 -10.72 7.74 -3.95
C LEU A 43 -11.67 8.92 -3.76
N SER A 44 -12.94 8.67 -4.02
CA SER A 44 -14.04 9.59 -3.76
C SER A 44 -15.12 8.86 -2.97
N GLY A 45 -15.41 9.30 -1.76
CA GLY A 45 -16.40 8.70 -0.90
C GLY A 45 -16.28 9.08 0.57
N PRO A 46 -17.36 8.88 1.35
CA PRO A 46 -18.66 8.34 0.94
C PRO A 46 -19.53 9.38 0.22
N ILE A 47 -19.97 9.08 -1.01
CA ILE A 47 -20.85 9.95 -1.81
C ILE A 47 -22.26 9.35 -1.93
N ALA A 48 -23.24 10.16 -2.32
CA ALA A 48 -24.59 9.69 -2.58
C ALA A 48 -24.60 8.72 -3.79
N PRO A 49 -25.12 7.49 -3.64
CA PRO A 49 -25.21 6.52 -4.73
C PRO A 49 -26.34 6.89 -5.69
N THR A 50 -26.29 6.37 -6.92
CA THR A 50 -27.48 6.30 -7.77
C THR A 50 -28.45 5.24 -7.24
N LEU A 51 -29.75 5.37 -7.53
CA LEU A 51 -30.77 4.38 -7.11
C LEU A 51 -30.43 2.95 -7.56
N SER A 52 -29.73 2.79 -8.69
CA SER A 52 -29.29 1.48 -9.20
C SER A 52 -28.11 0.88 -8.44
N GLN A 53 -27.30 1.72 -7.78
CA GLN A 53 -26.10 1.33 -7.04
C GLN A 53 -26.34 1.29 -5.54
N GLU A 54 -27.50 1.74 -5.07
CA GLU A 54 -27.82 1.82 -3.65
C GLU A 54 -27.97 0.43 -3.03
N LYS A 55 -27.28 0.21 -1.92
CA LYS A 55 -27.46 -0.97 -1.06
C LYS A 55 -27.93 -0.47 0.31
N LEU A 56 -29.05 -1.02 0.80
CA LEU A 56 -29.68 -0.54 2.04
C LEU A 56 -28.82 -0.81 3.28
N ASN A 57 -28.17 -1.98 3.33
CA ASN A 57 -27.49 -2.47 4.53
C ASN A 57 -25.96 -2.27 4.50
N LYS A 58 -25.39 -1.89 3.36
CA LYS A 58 -23.94 -1.69 3.21
C LYS A 58 -23.62 -0.59 2.21
N SER A 59 -22.42 -0.01 2.30
CA SER A 59 -21.86 0.84 1.25
C SER A 59 -21.61 0.04 -0.03
N THR A 60 -21.82 0.68 -1.17
CA THR A 60 -21.46 0.14 -2.47
C THR A 60 -20.04 0.57 -2.83
N LEU A 61 -19.18 -0.40 -3.12
CA LEU A 61 -17.84 -0.14 -3.65
C LEU A 61 -17.91 -0.20 -5.18
N GLN A 62 -17.40 0.84 -5.83
CA GLN A 62 -17.20 0.88 -7.27
C GLN A 62 -15.71 1.02 -7.55
N VAL A 63 -15.14 0.03 -8.25
CA VAL A 63 -13.73 0.04 -8.66
C VAL A 63 -13.64 0.24 -10.16
N LEU A 64 -12.81 1.17 -10.60
CA LEU A 64 -12.53 1.45 -12.00
C LEU A 64 -11.03 1.40 -12.24
N VAL A 65 -10.59 0.57 -13.17
CA VAL A 65 -9.18 0.45 -13.57
C VAL A 65 -9.01 1.10 -14.94
N ARG A 66 -8.08 2.05 -15.03
CA ARG A 66 -7.70 2.75 -16.25
C ARG A 66 -6.30 2.26 -16.68
N PRO A 67 -6.14 1.78 -17.93
CA PRO A 67 -4.84 1.38 -18.43
C PRO A 67 -3.97 2.62 -18.68
N LEU A 68 -2.66 2.41 -18.89
CA LEU A 68 -1.73 3.48 -19.26
C LEU A 68 -2.16 4.19 -20.56
N SER A 69 -2.55 3.39 -21.55
CA SER A 69 -2.94 3.84 -22.88
C SER A 69 -4.18 3.08 -23.31
N ASN A 70 -4.97 3.66 -24.22
CA ASN A 70 -6.22 3.11 -24.73
C ASN A 70 -7.42 3.25 -23.78
N VAL A 71 -8.59 2.88 -24.27
CA VAL A 71 -9.84 2.81 -23.50
C VAL A 71 -9.87 1.51 -22.67
N PRO A 72 -10.39 1.54 -21.43
CA PRO A 72 -10.56 0.33 -20.62
C PRO A 72 -11.36 -0.76 -21.35
N GLY A 73 -10.77 -1.95 -21.47
CA GLY A 73 -11.35 -3.11 -22.12
C GLY A 73 -11.87 -4.16 -21.13
N THR A 74 -12.00 -5.39 -21.61
CA THR A 74 -12.47 -6.53 -20.81
C THR A 74 -11.47 -6.93 -19.73
N GLN A 75 -10.17 -6.80 -19.99
CA GLN A 75 -9.12 -7.14 -19.04
C GLN A 75 -9.15 -6.22 -17.82
N GLU A 76 -9.26 -4.91 -18.03
CA GLU A 76 -9.33 -3.94 -16.93
C GLU A 76 -10.62 -4.10 -16.12
N LYS A 77 -11.74 -4.44 -16.77
CA LYS A 77 -12.99 -4.80 -16.08
C LYS A 77 -12.86 -6.08 -15.25
N TYR A 78 -12.16 -7.08 -15.76
CA TYR A 78 -11.87 -8.31 -15.01
C TYR A 78 -11.02 -8.03 -13.77
N LEU A 79 -9.96 -7.23 -13.91
CA LEU A 79 -9.12 -6.80 -12.77
C LEU A 79 -9.93 -5.98 -11.76
N ALA A 80 -10.76 -5.05 -12.22
CA ALA A 80 -11.64 -4.27 -11.35
C ALA A 80 -12.57 -5.16 -10.49
N ASN A 81 -13.11 -6.24 -11.06
CA ASN A 81 -13.93 -7.19 -10.32
C ASN A 81 -13.13 -7.94 -9.24
N ILE A 82 -11.89 -8.36 -9.54
CA ILE A 82 -11.00 -8.98 -8.55
C ILE A 82 -10.69 -7.99 -7.43
N PHE A 83 -10.35 -6.74 -7.76
CA PHE A 83 -10.06 -5.73 -6.74
C PHE A 83 -11.29 -5.41 -5.89
N SER A 84 -12.47 -5.36 -6.50
CA SER A 84 -13.70 -5.11 -5.76
C SER A 84 -13.93 -6.20 -4.71
N SER A 85 -13.71 -7.48 -5.03
CA SER A 85 -13.87 -8.56 -4.04
C SER A 85 -12.82 -8.50 -2.94
N VAL A 86 -11.55 -8.22 -3.27
CA VAL A 86 -10.45 -8.11 -2.30
C VAL A 86 -10.65 -6.91 -1.36
N LEU A 87 -11.03 -5.75 -1.89
CA LEU A 87 -11.21 -4.52 -1.12
C LEU A 87 -12.50 -4.54 -0.29
N GLU A 88 -13.56 -5.23 -0.75
CA GLU A 88 -14.78 -5.44 0.05
C GLU A 88 -14.50 -6.19 1.36
N CYS A 89 -13.51 -7.10 1.39
CA CYS A 89 -13.08 -7.77 2.62
C CYS A 89 -12.44 -6.81 3.63
N SER A 90 -11.79 -5.75 3.14
CA SER A 90 -11.09 -4.76 3.96
C SER A 90 -12.02 -3.69 4.53
N ILE A 91 -13.06 -3.31 3.80
CA ILE A 91 -13.93 -2.17 4.14
C ILE A 91 -15.05 -2.59 5.11
N LEU A 92 -15.28 -1.79 6.15
CA LEU A 92 -16.45 -1.92 7.03
C LEU A 92 -17.68 -1.26 6.40
N GLY A 93 -18.25 -1.91 5.39
CA GLY A 93 -19.36 -1.34 4.62
C GLY A 93 -20.66 -1.08 5.41
N THR A 94 -20.82 -1.66 6.60
CA THR A 94 -21.99 -1.44 7.47
C THR A 94 -21.97 -0.10 8.20
N ALA A 95 -20.83 0.58 8.25
CA ALA A 95 -20.70 1.84 8.96
C ALA A 95 -21.39 3.02 8.23
N ASN A 96 -21.40 2.98 6.90
CA ASN A 96 -21.99 4.02 6.05
C ASN A 96 -23.00 3.38 5.06
N PRO A 97 -24.18 2.95 5.53
CA PRO A 97 -25.19 2.36 4.65
C PRO A 97 -25.67 3.37 3.60
N ARG A 98 -26.12 2.89 2.42
CA ARG A 98 -26.61 3.74 1.32
C ARG A 98 -25.61 4.80 0.84
N THR A 99 -24.33 4.47 0.89
CA THR A 99 -23.26 5.32 0.33
C THR A 99 -22.53 4.60 -0.79
N LEU A 100 -21.89 5.39 -1.66
CA LEU A 100 -21.00 4.92 -2.71
C LEU A 100 -19.56 5.31 -2.35
N ILE A 101 -18.65 4.35 -2.48
CA ILE A 101 -17.20 4.56 -2.40
C ILE A 101 -16.66 4.25 -3.79
N GLN A 102 -16.11 5.25 -4.45
CA GLN A 102 -15.55 5.12 -5.79
C GLN A 102 -14.02 5.14 -5.70
N VAL A 103 -13.41 4.07 -6.23
CA VAL A 103 -11.96 3.92 -6.33
C VAL A 103 -11.59 3.88 -7.81
N VAL A 104 -10.70 4.77 -8.23
CA VAL A 104 -10.19 4.82 -9.60
C VAL A 104 -8.68 4.58 -9.56
N ALA A 105 -8.24 3.51 -10.20
CA ALA A 105 -6.83 3.16 -10.34
C ALA A 105 -6.33 3.49 -11.74
N GLN A 106 -5.31 4.34 -11.85
CA GLN A 106 -4.63 4.71 -13.07
C GLN A 106 -3.25 4.07 -13.11
N VAL A 107 -3.01 3.23 -14.11
CA VAL A 107 -1.66 2.71 -14.38
C VAL A 107 -0.82 3.80 -15.04
N LEU A 108 0.36 4.08 -14.49
CA LEU A 108 1.25 5.17 -14.94
C LEU A 108 2.47 4.67 -15.72
N VAL A 109 2.85 3.40 -15.52
CA VAL A 109 4.06 2.81 -16.12
C VAL A 109 3.66 1.76 -17.16
N PRO A 110 4.35 1.69 -18.31
CA PRO A 110 4.06 0.69 -19.31
C PRO A 110 4.24 -0.69 -18.72
N GLN A 111 3.24 -1.55 -18.98
CA GLN A 111 3.39 -2.97 -18.75
C GLN A 111 4.45 -3.45 -19.71
N GLY A 112 5.58 -3.93 -19.20
CA GLY A 112 6.63 -4.47 -20.04
C GLY A 112 6.04 -5.47 -21.03
N ARG A 113 6.02 -5.12 -22.31
CA ARG A 113 5.56 -5.99 -23.40
C ARG A 113 6.71 -6.94 -23.70
N TYR A 114 6.91 -7.91 -22.83
CA TYR A 114 8.00 -8.85 -22.98
C TYR A 114 7.56 -10.02 -23.86
N THR A 115 8.33 -10.26 -24.91
CA THR A 115 8.19 -11.40 -25.83
C THR A 115 8.76 -12.65 -25.16
N GLY A 116 7.90 -13.50 -24.61
CA GLY A 116 8.30 -14.75 -23.95
C GLY A 116 7.11 -15.44 -23.27
N VAL A 117 7.22 -16.76 -23.05
CA VAL A 117 6.21 -17.53 -22.31
C VAL A 117 6.32 -17.13 -20.83
N GLY A 118 5.35 -16.35 -20.33
CA GLY A 118 5.24 -15.97 -18.92
C GLY A 118 5.61 -14.52 -18.55
N ALA A 119 6.41 -13.84 -19.38
CA ALA A 119 6.87 -12.48 -19.08
C ALA A 119 5.74 -11.43 -19.10
N GLY A 120 4.71 -11.62 -19.94
CA GLY A 120 3.52 -10.76 -19.96
C GLY A 120 2.63 -10.90 -18.72
N THR A 121 2.67 -12.05 -18.04
CA THR A 121 1.84 -12.32 -16.86
C THR A 121 2.43 -11.72 -15.60
N VAL A 122 3.75 -11.75 -15.43
CA VAL A 122 4.44 -11.18 -14.26
C VAL A 122 4.21 -9.66 -14.18
N GLY A 123 4.30 -8.96 -15.31
CA GLY A 123 4.00 -7.51 -15.37
C GLY A 123 2.56 -7.21 -14.95
N ARG A 124 1.60 -8.00 -15.43
CA ARG A 124 0.19 -7.91 -15.02
C ARG A 124 0.01 -8.15 -13.52
N ASP A 125 0.66 -9.17 -12.98
CA ASP A 125 0.60 -9.52 -11.55
C ASP A 125 1.21 -8.41 -10.69
N LYS A 126 2.27 -7.74 -11.16
CA LYS A 126 2.86 -6.56 -10.48
C LYS A 126 1.91 -5.38 -10.43
N VAL A 127 1.21 -5.09 -11.52
CA VAL A 127 0.17 -4.06 -11.50
C VAL A 127 -0.97 -4.46 -10.59
N LEU A 128 -1.37 -5.72 -10.60
CA LEU A 128 -2.41 -6.22 -9.71
C LEU A 128 -2.03 -5.95 -8.24
N ALA A 129 -0.84 -6.36 -7.83
CA ALA A 129 -0.34 -6.12 -6.49
C ALA A 129 -0.21 -4.61 -6.18
N SER A 130 0.26 -3.82 -7.15
CA SER A 130 0.44 -2.37 -6.99
C SER A 130 -0.88 -1.63 -6.81
N VAL A 131 -1.91 -2.00 -7.57
CA VAL A 131 -3.26 -1.41 -7.47
C VAL A 131 -3.88 -1.74 -6.13
N ILE A 132 -3.75 -2.97 -5.64
CA ILE A 132 -4.27 -3.36 -4.31
C ILE A 132 -3.59 -2.53 -3.23
N ASN A 133 -2.25 -2.48 -3.23
CA ASN A 133 -1.49 -1.73 -2.23
C ASN A 133 -1.78 -0.22 -2.30
N ALA A 134 -1.84 0.37 -3.50
CA ALA A 134 -2.21 1.77 -3.70
C ALA A 134 -3.64 2.06 -3.22
N SER A 135 -4.58 1.15 -3.48
CA SER A 135 -5.97 1.31 -3.06
C SER A 135 -6.09 1.29 -1.54
N THR A 136 -5.41 0.36 -0.88
CA THR A 136 -5.34 0.31 0.59
C THR A 136 -4.68 1.56 1.15
N LEU A 137 -3.59 2.03 0.56
CA LEU A 137 -2.93 3.27 0.98
C LEU A 137 -3.85 4.50 0.82
N THR A 138 -4.62 4.54 -0.27
CA THR A 138 -5.59 5.61 -0.52
C THR A 138 -6.74 5.56 0.48
N MET A 139 -7.23 4.37 0.84
CA MET A 139 -8.26 4.19 1.86
C MET A 139 -7.75 4.58 3.26
N LEU A 140 -6.48 4.32 3.56
CA LEU A 140 -5.86 4.75 4.83
C LEU A 140 -5.69 6.29 4.89
N ASN A 141 -5.36 6.92 3.75
CA ASN A 141 -5.31 8.37 3.64
C ASN A 141 -6.71 9.00 3.73
N ALA A 142 -7.74 8.29 3.25
CA ALA A 142 -9.12 8.68 3.39
C ALA A 142 -9.61 8.45 4.83
N SER A 143 -9.61 9.49 5.66
CA SER A 143 -10.14 9.39 7.04
C SER A 143 -11.64 9.05 7.11
N SER A 144 -12.35 9.07 5.98
CA SER A 144 -13.79 8.86 5.87
C SER A 144 -14.20 7.39 5.67
N ILE A 145 -13.24 6.47 5.48
CA ILE A 145 -13.52 5.06 5.20
C ILE A 145 -13.11 4.18 6.37
N PRO A 146 -14.07 3.54 7.06
CA PRO A 146 -13.75 2.60 8.11
C PRO A 146 -13.26 1.28 7.51
N MET A 147 -12.07 0.84 7.93
CA MET A 147 -11.42 -0.40 7.48
C MET A 147 -11.32 -1.40 8.64
N ARG A 148 -11.48 -2.70 8.35
CA ARG A 148 -11.25 -3.81 9.30
C ARG A 148 -9.78 -4.20 9.40
N GLY A 149 -8.98 -3.85 8.40
CA GLY A 149 -7.57 -4.20 8.29
C GLY A 149 -6.96 -3.61 7.04
N VAL A 150 -5.67 -3.88 6.85
CA VAL A 150 -4.86 -3.42 5.73
C VAL A 150 -4.62 -4.59 4.79
N VAL A 151 -4.99 -4.46 3.51
CA VAL A 151 -4.66 -5.48 2.51
C VAL A 151 -3.30 -5.17 1.90
N CYS A 152 -2.41 -6.16 1.87
CA CYS A 152 -1.15 -6.07 1.17
C CYS A 152 -1.06 -7.21 0.17
N ALA A 153 -0.66 -6.88 -1.06
CA ALA A 153 -0.45 -7.83 -2.13
C ALA A 153 1.00 -7.84 -2.57
N VAL A 154 1.49 -9.03 -2.94
CA VAL A 154 2.86 -9.25 -3.37
C VAL A 154 2.91 -10.23 -4.53
N VAL A 155 3.89 -10.04 -5.42
CA VAL A 155 4.17 -10.96 -6.52
C VAL A 155 5.30 -11.90 -6.12
N VAL A 156 5.13 -13.18 -6.42
CA VAL A 156 6.12 -14.22 -6.21
C VAL A 156 6.40 -14.93 -7.53
N GLY A 157 7.66 -15.19 -7.81
CA GLY A 157 8.14 -15.93 -8.97
C GLY A 157 8.95 -17.16 -8.58
N ARG A 158 8.90 -18.21 -9.38
CA ARG A 158 9.74 -19.40 -9.25
C ARG A 158 10.83 -19.38 -10.33
N LYS A 159 12.10 -19.46 -9.93
CA LYS A 159 13.23 -19.51 -10.88
C LYS A 159 13.26 -20.84 -11.63
N GLN A 160 13.75 -20.79 -12.89
CA GLN A 160 14.10 -22.00 -13.62
C GLN A 160 15.18 -22.80 -12.90
N LYS A 161 15.01 -24.13 -12.86
CA LYS A 161 16.01 -25.06 -12.29
C LYS A 161 17.30 -25.02 -13.13
N SER A 162 18.23 -24.15 -12.79
CA SER A 162 19.58 -24.10 -13.37
C SER A 162 20.49 -25.10 -12.66
N GLY A 163 20.46 -26.36 -13.12
CA GLY A 163 21.44 -27.41 -12.77
C GLY A 163 21.47 -27.87 -11.30
N PRO A 164 22.28 -28.91 -10.98
CA PRO A 164 22.21 -29.61 -9.70
C PRO A 164 22.96 -28.92 -8.53
N THR A 165 23.41 -27.66 -8.66
CA THR A 165 24.38 -27.09 -7.69
C THR A 165 24.24 -25.58 -7.48
N SER A 166 23.05 -25.10 -7.15
CA SER A 166 22.84 -23.69 -6.77
C SER A 166 21.95 -23.59 -5.55
N SER A 167 22.53 -23.25 -4.39
CA SER A 167 21.87 -22.97 -3.11
C SER A 167 21.00 -21.70 -3.09
N SER A 168 20.66 -21.16 -4.27
CA SER A 168 19.80 -19.98 -4.43
C SER A 168 18.34 -20.31 -4.13
N SER A 169 17.61 -19.38 -3.48
CA SER A 169 16.20 -19.59 -3.14
C SER A 169 15.35 -19.95 -4.37
N LYS A 170 14.57 -21.05 -4.26
CA LYS A 170 13.64 -21.55 -5.28
C LYS A 170 12.64 -20.50 -5.73
N TYR A 171 12.22 -19.64 -4.80
CA TYR A 171 11.26 -18.57 -5.01
C TYR A 171 11.90 -17.19 -4.83
N ILE A 172 11.36 -16.22 -5.57
CA ILE A 172 11.70 -14.80 -5.53
C ILE A 172 10.45 -14.02 -5.18
N VAL A 173 10.55 -13.12 -4.20
CA VAL A 173 9.55 -12.09 -3.95
C VAL A 173 9.91 -10.85 -4.77
N ASP A 174 8.91 -10.26 -5.42
CA ASP A 174 9.02 -9.09 -6.30
C ASP A 174 10.12 -9.25 -7.37
N PRO A 175 9.93 -10.16 -8.36
CA PRO A 175 10.93 -10.40 -9.39
C PRO A 175 11.17 -9.13 -10.23
N THR A 176 12.41 -8.79 -10.54
CA THR A 176 12.68 -7.68 -11.47
C THR A 176 12.23 -7.99 -12.89
N ASP A 177 12.14 -6.98 -13.74
CA ASP A 177 11.70 -7.18 -15.13
C ASP A 177 12.67 -8.09 -15.92
N GLU A 178 13.96 -8.04 -15.61
CA GLU A 178 14.99 -8.93 -16.18
C GLU A 178 14.82 -10.38 -15.71
N GLU A 179 14.59 -10.57 -14.41
CA GLU A 179 14.39 -11.88 -13.82
C GLU A 179 13.09 -12.53 -14.27
N SER A 180 12.09 -11.73 -14.66
CA SER A 180 10.78 -12.21 -15.11
C SER A 180 10.86 -13.13 -16.32
N ASN A 181 11.90 -13.01 -17.15
CA ASN A 181 12.13 -13.89 -18.30
C ASN A 181 12.70 -15.27 -17.91
N SER A 182 13.27 -15.40 -16.71
CA SER A 182 13.89 -16.62 -16.20
C SER A 182 12.98 -17.40 -15.24
N LEU A 183 11.70 -17.05 -15.18
CA LEU A 183 10.74 -17.65 -14.26
C LEU A 183 9.92 -18.76 -14.93
N ASP A 184 9.84 -19.90 -14.25
CA ASP A 184 9.00 -21.04 -14.67
C ASP A 184 7.55 -20.86 -14.24
N ALA A 185 7.32 -20.09 -13.16
CA ALA A 185 6.00 -19.84 -12.60
C ALA A 185 5.96 -18.47 -11.92
N SER A 186 4.78 -17.86 -11.91
CA SER A 186 4.54 -16.57 -11.26
C SER A 186 3.15 -16.49 -10.68
N GLY A 187 2.98 -15.65 -9.67
CA GLY A 187 1.66 -15.36 -9.14
C GLY A 187 1.62 -14.18 -8.20
N CYS A 188 0.41 -13.70 -7.96
CA CYS A 188 0.12 -12.63 -7.01
C CYS A 188 -0.70 -13.17 -5.84
N PHE A 189 -0.30 -12.75 -4.63
CA PHE A 189 -0.90 -13.15 -3.37
C PHE A 189 -1.34 -11.90 -2.61
N ALA A 190 -2.59 -11.86 -2.16
CA ALA A 190 -3.14 -10.77 -1.37
C ALA A 190 -3.51 -11.27 0.03
N PHE A 191 -3.02 -10.56 1.05
CA PHE A 191 -3.22 -10.88 2.45
C PHE A 191 -3.86 -9.71 3.19
N LEU A 192 -4.79 -10.01 4.08
CA LEU A 192 -5.38 -9.06 5.01
C LEU A 192 -4.62 -9.13 6.33
N PHE A 193 -4.05 -8.00 6.75
CA PHE A 193 -3.45 -7.81 8.06
C PHE A 193 -4.43 -7.07 8.96
N SER A 194 -4.77 -7.65 10.11
CA SER A 194 -5.64 -7.02 11.10
C SER A 194 -5.23 -7.46 12.50
N ASP A 195 -5.33 -6.54 13.46
CA ASP A 195 -5.08 -6.84 14.86
C ASP A 195 -6.12 -7.82 15.43
N VAL A 196 -7.35 -7.78 14.92
CA VAL A 196 -8.44 -8.70 15.32
C VAL A 196 -8.12 -10.16 14.95
N LEU A 197 -7.31 -10.36 13.90
CA LEU A 197 -6.86 -11.69 13.47
C LEU A 197 -5.64 -12.16 14.28
N GLY A 198 -4.97 -11.27 15.01
CA GLY A 198 -3.77 -11.56 15.77
C GLY A 198 -4.07 -12.42 16.99
N LYS A 199 -3.24 -13.44 17.23
CA LYS A 199 -3.23 -14.12 18.53
C LYS A 199 -2.63 -13.15 19.57
N LYS A 200 -3.43 -12.77 20.58
CA LYS A 200 -3.04 -11.89 21.71
C LYS A 200 -1.72 -12.25 22.39
N THR A 201 -1.21 -13.47 22.20
CA THR A 201 0.01 -13.98 22.82
C THR A 201 1.31 -13.56 22.15
N THR A 202 1.29 -13.00 20.93
CA THR A 202 2.53 -12.71 20.16
C THR A 202 2.72 -11.24 19.75
N GLY A 203 1.76 -10.35 20.02
CA GLY A 203 1.87 -8.92 19.70
C GLY A 203 1.98 -8.59 18.20
N ALA A 204 1.91 -9.58 17.31
CA ALA A 204 1.95 -9.40 15.85
C ALA A 204 0.53 -9.44 15.26
N ALA A 205 0.25 -8.55 14.31
CA ALA A 205 -1.02 -8.52 13.59
C ALA A 205 -1.25 -9.85 12.87
N GLY A 206 -2.46 -10.41 13.01
CA GLY A 206 -2.81 -11.64 12.32
C GLY A 206 -3.03 -11.40 10.84
N SER A 207 -2.72 -12.42 10.04
CA SER A 207 -2.75 -12.35 8.59
C SER A 207 -3.61 -13.47 8.01
N THR A 208 -4.56 -13.13 7.14
CA THR A 208 -5.37 -14.09 6.39
C THR A 208 -5.16 -13.90 4.89
N CYS A 209 -5.03 -14.99 4.16
CA CYS A 209 -4.95 -14.95 2.70
C CYS A 209 -6.33 -14.69 2.10
N LEU A 210 -6.49 -13.58 1.37
CA LEU A 210 -7.76 -13.20 0.74
C LEU A 210 -7.89 -13.75 -0.68
N TRP A 211 -6.81 -13.65 -1.45
CA TRP A 211 -6.82 -13.98 -2.86
C TRP A 211 -5.44 -14.44 -3.31
N THR A 212 -5.41 -15.43 -4.19
CA THR A 212 -4.20 -15.99 -4.76
C THR A 212 -4.43 -16.29 -6.23
N SER A 213 -3.44 -15.98 -7.05
CA SER A 213 -3.36 -16.46 -8.43
C SER A 213 -1.97 -16.98 -8.66
N TRP A 214 -1.87 -18.23 -9.14
CA TRP A 214 -0.62 -18.89 -9.42
C TRP A 214 -0.66 -19.49 -10.82
N HIS A 215 0.36 -19.18 -11.62
CA HIS A 215 0.49 -19.58 -13.01
C HIS A 215 1.83 -20.30 -13.20
N CYS A 216 1.79 -21.55 -13.64
CA CYS A 216 2.97 -22.29 -14.06
C CYS A 216 3.05 -22.30 -15.59
N TYR A 217 4.22 -21.95 -16.12
CA TYR A 217 4.53 -22.01 -17.56
C TYR A 217 5.24 -23.32 -17.91
N GLU A 218 6.08 -23.81 -16.99
CA GLU A 218 6.75 -25.12 -17.09
C GLU A 218 6.55 -25.92 -15.80
N GLY A 219 6.23 -27.20 -15.92
CA GLY A 219 5.95 -28.09 -14.78
C GLY A 219 4.51 -28.01 -14.24
N GLY A 220 4.15 -29.01 -13.42
CA GLY A 220 2.83 -29.07 -12.78
C GLY A 220 2.70 -28.13 -11.59
N ILE A 221 1.46 -27.92 -11.12
CA ILE A 221 1.16 -27.29 -9.84
C ILE A 221 1.00 -28.42 -8.83
N ASP A 222 1.88 -28.47 -7.84
CA ASP A 222 1.68 -29.33 -6.67
C ASP A 222 1.07 -28.52 -5.51
N GLU A 223 0.26 -29.17 -4.67
CA GLU A 223 -0.41 -28.51 -3.53
C GLU A 223 0.62 -28.07 -2.48
N THR A 224 1.62 -28.91 -2.24
CA THR A 224 2.72 -28.61 -1.31
C THR A 224 3.51 -27.37 -1.74
N GLU A 225 3.73 -27.21 -3.05
CA GLU A 225 4.39 -26.04 -3.62
C GLU A 225 3.56 -24.78 -3.43
N LEU A 226 2.24 -24.84 -3.59
CA LEU A 226 1.38 -23.68 -3.37
C LEU A 226 1.43 -23.20 -1.92
N GLU A 227 1.49 -24.12 -0.94
CA GLU A 227 1.64 -23.77 0.47
C GLU A 227 3.00 -23.12 0.77
N GLU A 228 4.09 -23.66 0.21
CA GLU A 228 5.43 -23.06 0.33
C GLU A 228 5.47 -21.64 -0.25
N VAL A 229 4.95 -21.46 -1.47
CA VAL A 229 4.90 -20.16 -2.16
C VAL A 229 4.05 -19.18 -1.37
N LYS A 230 2.92 -19.63 -0.83
CA LYS A 230 2.06 -18.82 0.03
C LYS A 230 2.79 -18.38 1.30
N GLY A 231 3.62 -19.25 1.88
CA GLY A 231 4.49 -18.91 3.01
C GLY A 231 5.50 -17.80 2.66
N VAL A 232 6.16 -17.93 1.51
CA VAL A 232 7.09 -16.90 1.01
C VAL A 232 6.37 -15.59 0.70
N GLY A 233 5.19 -15.65 0.09
CA GLY A 233 4.35 -14.49 -0.16
C GLY A 233 3.88 -13.81 1.12
N LEU A 234 3.60 -14.58 2.19
CA LEU A 234 3.24 -14.03 3.49
C LEU A 234 4.38 -13.19 4.08
N GLU A 235 5.61 -13.67 4.00
CA GLU A 235 6.79 -12.97 4.49
C GLU A 235 7.02 -11.67 3.71
N GLY A 236 6.95 -11.72 2.38
CA GLY A 236 7.01 -10.52 1.54
C GLY A 236 5.90 -9.51 1.84
N ALA A 237 4.67 -9.98 2.04
CA ALA A 237 3.54 -9.11 2.36
C ALA A 237 3.64 -8.46 3.75
N LYS A 238 4.24 -9.14 4.74
CA LYS A 238 4.51 -8.56 6.06
C LYS A 238 5.47 -7.38 5.98
N GLU A 239 6.46 -7.43 5.10
CA GLU A 239 7.38 -6.31 4.89
C GLU A 239 6.67 -5.12 4.25
N ILE A 240 5.85 -5.35 3.20
CA ILE A 240 5.01 -4.29 2.60
C ILE A 240 4.11 -3.65 3.66
N TRP A 241 3.49 -4.47 4.51
CA TRP A 241 2.68 -3.98 5.62
C TRP A 241 3.49 -3.09 6.57
N GLY A 242 4.72 -3.48 6.91
CA GLY A 242 5.65 -2.67 7.69
C GLY A 242 5.93 -1.31 7.04
N TYR A 243 6.18 -1.28 5.72
CA TYR A 243 6.36 -0.02 4.97
C TYR A 243 5.11 0.85 4.96
N ILE A 244 3.92 0.26 4.79
CA ILE A 244 2.66 1.00 4.83
C ILE A 244 2.42 1.61 6.21
N VAL A 245 2.62 0.83 7.28
CA VAL A 245 2.45 1.30 8.66
C VAL A 245 3.41 2.45 8.96
N VAL A 246 4.71 2.29 8.67
CA VAL A 246 5.72 3.35 8.85
C VAL A 246 5.37 4.57 8.00
N GLY A 247 4.95 4.37 6.75
CA GLY A 247 4.55 5.43 5.84
C GLY A 247 3.35 6.24 6.36
N THR A 248 2.33 5.58 6.91
CA THR A 248 1.15 6.25 7.49
C THR A 248 1.44 7.04 8.76
N HIS A 249 2.50 6.69 9.50
CA HIS A 249 2.90 7.43 10.70
C HIS A 249 3.65 8.74 10.41
N VAL A 250 3.96 9.04 9.15
CA VAL A 250 4.49 10.35 8.75
C VAL A 250 3.33 11.35 8.70
N PRO A 251 3.33 12.43 9.51
CA PRO A 251 2.25 13.41 9.47
C PRO A 251 2.20 14.06 8.08
N PRO A 252 1.00 14.38 7.56
CA PRO A 252 0.87 15.08 6.30
C PRO A 252 1.65 16.39 6.37
N VAL A 253 2.43 16.64 5.32
CA VAL A 253 3.39 17.76 5.18
C VAL A 253 2.72 19.15 5.14
N GLY A 254 1.45 19.25 5.55
CA GLY A 254 0.69 20.49 5.71
C GLY A 254 0.54 20.99 7.16
N SER A 255 0.98 20.23 8.18
CA SER A 255 0.79 20.63 9.60
C SER A 255 2.09 20.97 10.34
N ILE A 256 3.26 20.78 9.73
CA ILE A 256 4.56 21.07 10.36
C ILE A 256 4.81 22.58 10.49
N LEU A 257 4.19 23.42 9.64
CA LEU A 257 4.32 24.87 9.76
C LEU A 257 3.58 25.45 10.97
N TYR A 258 2.57 24.77 11.53
CA TYR A 258 1.91 25.27 12.74
C TYR A 258 2.65 24.86 14.02
N PHE A 259 3.24 23.67 14.04
CA PHE A 259 3.90 23.15 15.24
C PHE A 259 5.27 23.79 15.49
N THR A 260 6.05 24.06 14.44
CA THR A 260 7.32 24.80 14.58
C THR A 260 7.11 26.29 14.85
N PHE A 261 6.06 26.91 14.29
CA PHE A 261 5.77 28.32 14.53
C PHE A 261 5.22 28.57 15.94
N MET A 262 4.35 27.69 16.46
CA MET A 262 3.89 27.77 17.87
C MET A 262 5.02 27.49 18.87
N SER A 263 5.92 26.55 18.60
CA SER A 263 7.08 26.29 19.48
C SER A 263 8.06 27.47 19.51
N THR A 264 8.30 28.10 18.37
CA THR A 264 9.17 29.29 18.29
C THR A 264 8.54 30.49 19.01
N ILE A 265 7.22 30.71 18.88
CA ILE A 265 6.52 31.76 19.62
C ILE A 265 6.49 31.49 21.13
N LEU A 266 6.26 30.26 21.57
CA LEU A 266 6.29 29.92 23.00
C LEU A 266 7.68 30.11 23.61
N SER A 267 8.74 29.72 22.90
CA SER A 267 10.11 29.92 23.37
C SER A 267 10.49 31.41 23.47
N TYR A 268 10.03 32.26 22.54
CA TYR A 268 10.21 33.71 22.63
C TYR A 268 9.42 34.35 23.79
N LEU A 269 8.18 33.92 24.03
CA LEU A 269 7.37 34.39 25.16
C LEU A 269 7.97 33.97 26.51
N GLN A 270 8.51 32.76 26.62
CA GLN A 270 9.17 32.27 27.84
C GLN A 270 10.48 33.04 28.12
N PHE A 271 11.24 33.39 27.07
CA PHE A 271 12.45 34.20 27.20
C PHE A 271 12.13 35.64 27.60
N ALA A 272 11.09 36.24 27.03
CA ALA A 272 10.62 37.58 27.40
C ALA A 272 10.16 37.64 28.86
N PHE A 273 9.41 36.64 29.35
CA PHE A 273 8.97 36.59 30.75
C PHE A 273 10.13 36.45 31.75
N THR A 274 11.17 35.69 31.38
CA THR A 274 12.36 35.49 32.24
C THR A 274 13.20 36.77 32.35
N VAL A 275 13.32 37.55 31.27
CA VAL A 275 14.05 38.84 31.27
C VAL A 275 13.32 39.92 32.06
N VAL A 276 11.97 39.94 32.04
CA VAL A 276 11.20 40.90 32.85
C VAL A 276 11.34 40.59 34.35
N LEU A 277 11.28 39.32 34.75
CA LEU A 277 11.42 38.93 36.16
C LEU A 277 12.84 39.13 36.72
N THR A 278 13.89 39.09 35.88
CA THR A 278 15.26 39.39 36.30
C THR A 278 15.54 40.89 36.41
N LYS A 279 14.75 41.75 35.75
CA LYS A 279 14.85 43.20 35.92
C LYS A 279 14.23 43.67 37.25
N ASP A 280 13.12 43.08 37.68
CA ASP A 280 12.49 43.46 38.95
C ASP A 280 13.28 43.01 40.20
N SER A 281 14.00 41.89 40.13
CA SER A 281 14.86 41.45 41.24
C SER A 281 16.09 42.34 41.46
N SER A 282 16.50 43.10 40.43
CA SER A 282 17.60 44.06 40.52
C SER A 282 17.20 45.42 41.10
N PHE A 283 15.89 45.72 41.18
CA PHE A 283 15.38 46.97 41.77
C PHE A 283 15.10 46.84 43.29
N SER A 284 14.84 45.63 43.79
CA SER A 284 14.55 45.39 45.21
C SER A 284 15.79 45.47 46.13
N ASN A 285 16.99 45.20 45.61
CA ASN A 285 18.24 45.19 46.40
C ASN A 285 18.90 46.57 46.62
N ARG A 286 18.22 47.69 46.30
CA ARG A 286 18.73 49.06 46.54
C ARG A 286 18.06 49.79 47.71
N LEU A 287 17.17 49.15 48.47
CA LEU A 287 16.47 49.77 49.61
C LEU A 287 16.91 49.24 51.00
N THR A 288 17.93 48.39 51.07
CA THR A 288 18.45 47.85 52.35
C THR A 288 19.97 48.02 52.47
N SER A 289 20.46 49.26 52.32
CA SER A 289 21.75 49.66 52.87
C SER A 289 21.69 51.12 53.32
N SER A 290 21.18 51.32 54.53
CA SER A 290 21.41 52.49 55.38
C SER A 290 21.74 51.98 56.78
#